data_AF-A0A399YQ08-F1
#
_entry.id   AF-A0A399YQ08-F1
#
_cell.length_a   1.000
_cell.length_b   1.000
_cell.length_c   1.000
_cell.angle_alpha   90.00
_cell.angle_beta   90.00
_cell.angle_gamma   90.00
#
_symmetry.space_group_name_H-M   'P 1'
#
loop_
_entity.id
_entity.type
_entity.pdbx_description
1 polymer ?
#
loop_
_entity_poly.entity_id
_entity_poly.type
_entity_poly.pdbx_seq_one_letter_code
_entity_poly.pdbx_strand_id
1 'polypeptide(L)'
;MSESFDAVDIIRAKRDRRKLSTDEIAWVVDAYTREVVADEQMSALAMAILLNGMSRREISDWTTAMIDSGERMDFSSLSRPTADKHSTGGVGDKITLPLAPLVAACGVAVPQLSGRGLGHTGGTLDKLEAIPGWRAALTNEEMLAQLEDVGAVICAAGSGLAPADKRLYALRDVTGTVEAIPLIASSIMSKKIAEGTGALVLDVKVGSGAFMKTEADARELAETMVALGTDAGVRTVALLTDMSTPLGLTAGN
;
A
#
# COMPACT_ATOMS: atom_id res chain seq x y z
N MET A 1 13.22 -27.83 10.45
CA MET A 1 11.83 -28.16 10.81
C MET A 1 11.11 -28.52 9.51
N SER A 2 10.17 -29.47 9.51
CA SER A 2 9.38 -29.77 8.31
C SER A 2 8.38 -28.62 8.10
N GLU A 3 8.35 -28.03 6.91
CA GLU A 3 7.32 -27.07 6.53
C GLU A 3 5.97 -27.80 6.40
N SER A 4 4.88 -27.11 6.74
CA SER A 4 3.51 -27.66 6.69
C SER A 4 2.91 -27.65 5.28
N PHE A 5 3.46 -26.82 4.39
CA PHE A 5 3.05 -26.70 2.99
C PHE A 5 4.29 -26.69 2.08
N ASP A 6 4.04 -26.86 0.78
CA ASP A 6 5.05 -26.78 -0.27
C ASP A 6 4.66 -25.70 -1.29
N ALA A 7 5.62 -24.87 -1.68
CA ALA A 7 5.37 -23.75 -2.60
C ALA A 7 4.90 -24.22 -3.97
N VAL A 8 5.40 -25.35 -4.48
CA VAL A 8 5.02 -25.88 -5.80
C VAL A 8 3.56 -26.31 -5.80
N ASP A 9 3.07 -26.90 -4.71
CA ASP A 9 1.67 -27.29 -4.59
C ASP A 9 0.72 -26.08 -4.49
N ILE A 10 1.13 -25.02 -3.78
CA ILE A 10 0.38 -23.74 -3.74
C ILE A 10 0.35 -23.07 -5.13
N ILE A 11 1.47 -23.06 -5.84
CA ILE A 11 1.55 -22.52 -7.20
C ILE A 11 0.63 -23.31 -8.15
N ARG A 12 0.70 -24.65 -8.12
CA ARG A 12 -0.19 -25.52 -8.93
C ARG A 12 -1.65 -25.26 -8.63
N ALA A 13 -2.00 -25.16 -7.35
CA ALA A 13 -3.36 -24.85 -6.93
C ALA A 13 -3.87 -23.55 -7.51
N LYS A 14 -3.11 -22.46 -7.37
CA LYS A 14 -3.53 -21.15 -7.90
C LYS A 14 -3.56 -21.13 -9.43
N ARG A 15 -2.57 -21.76 -10.09
CA ARG A 15 -2.52 -21.94 -11.55
C ARG A 15 -3.77 -22.67 -12.06
N ASP A 16 -4.20 -23.72 -11.36
CA ASP A 16 -5.35 -24.55 -11.71
C ASP A 16 -6.67 -23.99 -11.14
N ARG A 17 -6.70 -22.69 -10.79
CA ARG A 17 -7.87 -21.93 -10.34
C ARG A 17 -8.50 -22.43 -9.04
N ARG A 18 -7.77 -23.21 -8.25
CA ARG A 18 -8.18 -23.53 -6.88
C ARG A 18 -7.99 -22.29 -6.00
N LYS A 19 -8.97 -22.08 -5.10
CA LYS A 19 -8.85 -21.08 -4.02
C LYS A 19 -7.87 -21.60 -2.97
N LEU A 20 -6.90 -20.78 -2.60
CA LEU A 20 -5.94 -21.09 -1.54
C LEU A 20 -6.63 -21.01 -0.17
N SER A 21 -6.32 -21.88 0.77
CA SER A 21 -6.83 -21.78 2.14
C SER A 21 -6.15 -20.61 2.88
N THR A 22 -6.74 -20.22 4.02
CA THR A 22 -6.15 -19.20 4.90
C THR A 22 -4.76 -19.62 5.38
N ASP A 23 -4.59 -20.90 5.74
CA ASP A 23 -3.31 -21.45 6.20
C ASP A 23 -2.27 -21.50 5.06
N GLU A 24 -2.66 -21.82 3.83
CA GLU A 24 -1.77 -21.78 2.65
C GLU A 24 -1.27 -20.36 2.38
N ILE A 25 -2.16 -19.36 2.50
CA ILE A 25 -1.82 -17.95 2.30
C ILE A 25 -0.89 -17.46 3.42
N ALA A 26 -1.24 -17.72 4.68
CA ALA A 26 -0.43 -17.33 5.83
C ALA A 26 0.97 -17.93 5.72
N TRP A 27 1.05 -19.23 5.40
CA TRP A 27 2.33 -19.90 5.23
C TRP A 27 3.15 -19.33 4.07
N VAL A 28 2.58 -19.12 2.88
CA VAL A 28 3.40 -18.69 1.73
C VAL A 28 3.93 -17.26 1.91
N VAL A 29 3.15 -16.37 2.54
CA VAL A 29 3.58 -14.99 2.84
C VAL A 29 4.68 -14.99 3.91
N ASP A 30 4.52 -15.75 5.00
CA ASP A 30 5.54 -15.90 6.04
C ASP A 30 6.82 -16.57 5.51
N ALA A 31 6.68 -17.72 4.84
CA ALA A 31 7.80 -18.47 4.30
C ALA A 31 8.57 -17.68 3.23
N TYR A 32 7.88 -16.84 2.45
CA TYR A 32 8.55 -15.88 1.57
C TYR A 32 9.27 -14.78 2.33
N THR A 33 8.68 -14.26 3.40
CA THR A 33 9.32 -13.24 4.24
C THR A 33 10.60 -13.79 4.89
N ARG A 34 10.60 -15.07 5.31
CA ARG A 34 11.74 -15.77 5.92
C ARG A 34 12.73 -16.41 4.94
N GLU A 35 12.64 -16.11 3.64
CA GLU A 35 13.53 -16.67 2.59
C GLU A 35 13.45 -18.19 2.39
N VAL A 36 12.40 -18.85 2.88
CA VAL A 36 12.16 -20.29 2.61
C VAL A 36 11.55 -20.50 1.23
N VAL A 37 10.63 -19.63 0.81
CA VAL A 37 10.12 -19.59 -0.57
C VAL A 37 11.07 -18.74 -1.40
N ALA A 38 11.58 -19.29 -2.49
CA ALA A 38 12.48 -18.60 -3.39
C ALA A 38 11.75 -17.56 -4.26
N ASP A 39 12.47 -16.57 -4.77
CA ASP A 39 11.90 -15.52 -5.62
C ASP A 39 11.31 -16.09 -6.92
N GLU A 40 11.88 -17.16 -7.47
CA GLU A 40 11.35 -17.88 -8.65
C GLU A 40 10.00 -18.56 -8.35
N GLN A 41 9.81 -19.05 -7.12
CA GLN A 41 8.55 -19.67 -6.70
C GLN A 41 7.49 -18.61 -6.45
N MET A 42 7.83 -17.54 -5.74
CA MET A 42 6.90 -16.46 -5.46
C MET A 42 6.52 -15.69 -6.75
N SER A 43 7.43 -15.54 -7.72
CA SER A 43 7.12 -14.93 -9.01
C SER A 43 6.18 -15.79 -9.85
N ALA A 44 6.36 -17.11 -9.83
CA ALA A 44 5.41 -18.04 -10.46
C ALA A 44 4.01 -17.96 -9.81
N LEU A 45 3.94 -17.82 -8.48
CA LEU A 45 2.67 -17.62 -7.78
C LEU A 45 2.04 -16.26 -8.13
N ALA A 46 2.83 -15.18 -8.15
CA ALA A 46 2.36 -13.84 -8.52
C ALA A 46 1.79 -13.81 -9.95
N MET A 47 2.44 -14.48 -10.89
CA MET A 47 1.93 -14.64 -12.26
C MET A 47 0.65 -15.47 -12.30
N ALA A 48 0.56 -16.55 -11.52
CA ALA A 48 -0.68 -17.32 -11.40
C ALA A 48 -1.83 -16.49 -10.81
N ILE A 49 -1.56 -15.60 -9.85
CA ILE A 49 -2.53 -14.64 -9.29
C ILE A 49 -2.93 -13.60 -10.33
N LEU A 50 -1.99 -13.07 -11.11
CA LEU A 50 -2.30 -12.13 -12.19
C LEU A 50 -3.29 -12.73 -13.20
N LEU A 51 -3.07 -13.99 -13.60
CA LEU A 51 -3.86 -14.64 -14.64
C LEU A 51 -5.19 -15.21 -14.14
N ASN A 52 -5.29 -15.60 -12.87
CA ASN A 52 -6.46 -16.31 -12.33
C ASN A 52 -7.18 -15.55 -11.19
N GLY A 53 -6.63 -14.42 -10.74
CA GLY A 53 -7.18 -13.61 -9.66
C GLY A 53 -7.17 -14.27 -8.28
N MET A 54 -7.85 -13.60 -7.36
CA MET A 54 -8.13 -14.07 -6.01
C MET A 54 -9.58 -13.76 -5.66
N SER A 55 -10.23 -14.64 -4.91
CA SER A 55 -11.53 -14.34 -4.32
C SER A 55 -11.40 -13.32 -3.20
N ARG A 56 -12.50 -12.62 -2.87
CA ARG A 56 -12.54 -11.61 -1.80
C ARG A 56 -11.98 -12.07 -0.46
N ARG A 57 -12.20 -13.34 -0.09
CA ARG A 57 -11.61 -13.94 1.12
C ARG A 57 -10.09 -14.09 0.99
N GLU A 58 -9.61 -14.60 -0.14
CA GLU A 58 -8.15 -14.75 -0.36
C GLU A 58 -7.43 -13.40 -0.33
N ILE A 59 -8.04 -12.34 -0.88
CA ILE A 59 -7.46 -10.98 -0.81
C ILE A 59 -7.39 -10.51 0.65
N SER A 60 -8.44 -10.76 1.44
CA SER A 60 -8.46 -10.45 2.88
C SER A 60 -7.36 -11.18 3.62
N ASP A 61 -7.31 -12.52 3.50
CA ASP A 61 -6.33 -13.38 4.16
C ASP A 61 -4.90 -12.99 3.77
N TRP A 62 -4.68 -12.66 2.50
CA TRP A 62 -3.37 -12.22 1.98
C TRP A 62 -2.96 -10.87 2.56
N THR A 63 -3.90 -9.93 2.65
CA THR A 63 -3.66 -8.61 3.26
C THR A 63 -3.35 -8.75 4.75
N THR A 64 -4.10 -9.58 5.49
CA THR A 64 -3.84 -9.88 6.90
C THR A 64 -2.47 -10.50 7.09
N ALA A 65 -2.10 -11.52 6.30
CA ALA A 65 -0.78 -12.14 6.38
C ALA A 65 0.36 -11.14 6.10
N MET A 66 0.16 -10.18 5.18
CA MET A 66 1.14 -9.10 4.94
C MET A 66 1.25 -8.15 6.14
N ILE A 67 0.13 -7.77 6.77
CA ILE A 67 0.15 -6.93 7.97
C ILE A 67 0.89 -7.64 9.10
N ASP A 68 0.57 -8.91 9.33
CA ASP A 68 1.11 -9.71 10.43
C ASP A 68 2.59 -10.10 10.23
N SER A 69 3.15 -9.84 9.04
CA SER A 69 4.59 -10.01 8.79
C SER A 69 5.48 -8.97 9.50
N GLY A 70 4.90 -7.91 10.06
CA GLY A 70 5.64 -6.80 10.64
C GLY A 70 4.96 -6.14 11.83
N GLU A 71 5.41 -4.92 12.12
CA GLU A 71 4.92 -4.09 13.20
C GLU A 71 3.66 -3.31 12.78
N ARG A 72 2.92 -2.82 13.78
CA ARG A 72 1.82 -1.88 13.60
C ARG A 72 2.11 -0.62 14.41
N MET A 73 1.78 0.54 13.84
CA MET A 73 1.80 1.80 14.56
C MET A 73 0.54 1.94 15.41
N ASP A 74 0.67 2.69 16.52
CA ASP A 74 -0.45 3.05 17.39
C ASP A 74 -0.44 4.55 17.62
N PHE A 75 -1.58 5.18 17.32
CA PHE A 75 -1.83 6.60 17.48
C PHE A 75 -2.89 6.91 18.54
N SER A 76 -3.26 5.91 19.36
CA SER A 76 -4.27 6.04 20.41
C SER A 76 -3.94 7.10 21.48
N SER A 77 -2.67 7.51 21.60
CA SER A 77 -2.22 8.54 22.53
C SER A 77 -2.41 9.98 22.02
N LEU A 78 -2.73 10.17 20.74
CA LEU A 78 -2.93 11.52 20.18
C LEU A 78 -4.25 12.13 20.68
N SER A 79 -4.26 13.45 20.89
CA SER A 79 -5.48 14.17 21.28
C SER A 79 -6.48 14.38 20.14
N ARG A 80 -6.11 14.00 18.91
CA ARG A 80 -6.84 14.29 17.66
C ARG A 80 -7.15 12.99 16.91
N PRO A 81 -8.27 12.92 16.17
CA PRO A 81 -8.51 11.80 15.27
C PRO A 81 -7.47 11.79 14.15
N THR A 82 -7.12 10.61 13.65
CA THR A 82 -6.17 10.45 12.55
C THR A 82 -6.87 10.22 11.22
N ALA A 83 -6.35 10.83 10.16
CA ALA A 83 -6.74 10.53 8.79
C ALA A 83 -5.52 10.54 7.87
N ASP A 84 -5.47 9.59 6.94
CA ASP A 84 -4.43 9.52 5.91
C ASP A 84 -5.03 9.48 4.50
N LYS A 85 -4.19 9.78 3.51
CA LYS A 85 -4.52 9.69 2.09
C LYS A 85 -3.49 8.85 1.35
N HIS A 86 -3.95 7.96 0.49
CA HIS A 86 -3.07 7.24 -0.44
C HIS A 86 -3.46 7.50 -1.88
N SER A 87 -2.47 7.69 -2.76
CA SER A 87 -2.65 7.78 -4.21
C SER A 87 -2.09 6.52 -4.83
N THR A 88 -2.77 5.93 -5.82
CA THR A 88 -2.16 4.85 -6.62
C THR A 88 -0.97 5.35 -7.46
N GLY A 89 -0.75 6.66 -7.56
CA GLY A 89 0.37 7.27 -8.27
C GLY A 89 -0.04 7.89 -9.60
N GLY A 90 0.58 9.03 -9.93
CA GLY A 90 0.30 9.78 -11.15
C GLY A 90 1.30 10.90 -11.41
N VAL A 91 1.33 11.39 -12.65
CA VAL A 91 2.26 12.44 -13.09
C VAL A 91 1.80 13.81 -12.58
N GLY A 92 2.71 14.55 -11.94
CA GLY A 92 2.41 15.88 -11.38
C GLY A 92 1.55 15.87 -10.11
N ASP A 93 1.22 14.68 -9.57
CA ASP A 93 0.37 14.53 -8.38
C ASP A 93 1.09 15.04 -7.12
N LYS A 94 0.82 16.29 -6.77
CA LYS A 94 1.40 17.01 -5.64
C LYS A 94 0.37 17.25 -4.52
N ILE A 95 -0.76 16.55 -4.54
CA ILE A 95 -1.91 16.78 -3.63
C ILE A 95 -1.52 16.63 -2.16
N THR A 96 -0.63 15.69 -1.82
CA THR A 96 -0.21 15.48 -0.44
C THR A 96 0.37 16.73 0.22
N LEU A 97 1.10 17.56 -0.55
CA LEU A 97 1.79 18.74 -0.03
C LEU A 97 0.81 19.81 0.53
N PRO A 98 -0.22 20.27 -0.20
CA PRO A 98 -1.23 21.16 0.35
C PRO A 98 -2.29 20.44 1.20
N LEU A 99 -2.56 19.14 0.99
CA LEU A 99 -3.62 18.44 1.70
C LEU A 99 -3.28 18.21 3.17
N ALA A 100 -2.05 17.79 3.49
CA ALA A 100 -1.63 17.52 4.86
C ALA A 100 -1.83 18.73 5.80
N PRO A 101 -1.31 19.94 5.50
CA PRO A 101 -1.54 21.10 6.36
C PRO A 101 -3.00 21.58 6.36
N LEU A 102 -3.73 21.44 5.24
CA LEU A 102 -5.15 21.82 5.18
C LEU A 102 -6.00 20.96 6.12
N VAL A 103 -5.79 19.64 6.11
CA VAL A 103 -6.50 18.72 7.01
C VAL A 103 -6.08 18.92 8.46
N ALA A 104 -4.79 19.17 8.72
CA ALA A 104 -4.29 19.51 10.05
C ALA A 104 -4.95 20.77 10.63
N ALA A 105 -5.14 21.80 9.80
CA ALA A 105 -5.85 23.03 10.19
C ALA A 105 -7.32 22.78 10.56
N CYS A 106 -7.92 21.67 10.14
CA CYS A 106 -9.25 21.24 10.55
C CYS A 106 -9.27 20.39 11.85
N GLY A 107 -8.14 20.27 12.56
CA GLY A 107 -8.05 19.58 13.85
C GLY A 107 -7.83 18.06 13.75
N VAL A 108 -7.37 17.57 12.60
CA VAL A 108 -7.10 16.14 12.34
C VAL A 108 -5.59 15.90 12.33
N ALA A 109 -5.12 14.81 12.94
CA ALA A 109 -3.74 14.39 12.85
C ALA A 109 -3.49 13.62 11.53
N VAL A 110 -2.47 14.02 10.75
CA VAL A 110 -2.16 13.44 9.44
C VAL A 110 -0.81 12.68 9.47
N PRO A 111 -0.81 11.36 9.78
CA PRO A 111 0.40 10.52 9.81
C PRO A 111 0.79 10.03 8.41
N GLN A 112 1.15 10.95 7.50
CA GLN A 112 1.37 10.61 6.10
C GLN A 112 2.72 9.92 5.90
N LEU A 113 2.73 8.59 5.89
CA LEU A 113 3.87 7.83 5.39
C LEU A 113 3.87 7.86 3.86
N SER A 114 5.01 8.28 3.30
CA SER A 114 5.20 8.49 1.87
C SER A 114 6.37 7.69 1.31
N GLY A 115 6.29 7.37 0.03
CA GLY A 115 7.36 6.75 -0.73
C GLY A 115 8.10 7.74 -1.65
N ARG A 116 9.22 7.26 -2.19
CA ARG A 116 9.93 7.86 -3.32
C ARG A 116 9.26 7.48 -4.65
N GLY A 117 9.74 8.07 -5.73
CA GLY A 117 9.23 7.86 -7.08
C GLY A 117 9.30 6.40 -7.53
N LEU A 118 8.38 6.05 -8.42
CA LEU A 118 8.18 4.71 -8.95
C LEU A 118 7.93 4.81 -10.46
N GLY A 119 8.73 4.10 -11.25
CA GLY A 119 8.67 4.15 -12.70
C GLY A 119 8.73 5.59 -13.21
N HIS A 120 7.71 6.03 -13.93
CA HIS A 120 7.60 7.40 -14.46
C HIS A 120 6.88 8.38 -13.53
N THR A 121 6.43 7.92 -12.35
CA THR A 121 5.72 8.75 -11.37
C THR A 121 6.68 9.25 -10.28
N GLY A 122 6.65 10.54 -9.98
CA GLY A 122 7.50 11.14 -8.93
C GLY A 122 6.94 10.92 -7.51
N GLY A 123 7.82 10.73 -6.53
CA GLY A 123 7.44 10.49 -5.13
C GLY A 123 7.16 11.77 -4.34
N THR A 124 6.44 11.66 -3.24
CA THR A 124 6.21 12.81 -2.35
C THR A 124 7.48 13.18 -1.57
N LEU A 125 8.27 12.18 -1.16
CA LEU A 125 9.53 12.42 -0.46
C LEU A 125 10.53 13.19 -1.33
N ASP A 126 10.65 12.83 -2.61
CA ASP A 126 11.62 13.46 -3.53
C ASP A 126 11.29 14.96 -3.74
N LYS A 127 10.01 15.33 -3.71
CA LYS A 127 9.55 16.73 -3.78
C LYS A 127 9.94 17.52 -2.53
N LEU A 128 9.76 16.94 -1.35
CA LEU A 128 10.10 17.59 -0.09
C LEU A 128 11.60 17.71 0.13
N GLU A 129 12.40 16.77 -0.40
CA GLU A 129 13.87 16.83 -0.35
C GLU A 129 14.47 17.97 -1.19
N ALA A 130 13.68 18.61 -2.08
CA ALA A 130 14.10 19.85 -2.73
C ALA A 130 14.22 21.03 -1.76
N ILE A 131 13.62 20.93 -0.56
CA ILE A 131 13.71 21.94 0.51
C ILE A 131 15.01 21.72 1.30
N PRO A 132 15.97 22.67 1.30
CA PRO A 132 17.24 22.51 2.00
C PRO A 132 17.05 22.24 3.49
N GLY A 133 17.66 21.16 3.98
CA GLY A 133 17.61 20.76 5.40
C GLY A 133 16.37 19.95 5.79
N TRP A 134 15.45 19.65 4.88
CA TRP A 134 14.33 18.75 5.16
C TRP A 134 14.82 17.30 5.36
N ARG A 135 14.16 16.57 6.28
CA ARG A 135 14.53 15.20 6.64
C ARG A 135 13.32 14.27 6.54
N ALA A 136 13.45 13.21 5.74
CA ALA A 136 12.42 12.18 5.58
C ALA A 136 12.37 11.17 6.73
N ALA A 137 13.53 10.83 7.31
CA ALA A 137 13.65 9.79 8.32
C ALA A 137 13.46 10.38 9.72
N LEU A 138 12.35 10.04 10.35
CA LEU A 138 12.01 10.41 11.72
C LEU A 138 11.90 9.15 12.58
N THR A 139 12.19 9.28 13.88
CA THR A 139 11.84 8.25 14.86
C THR A 139 10.32 8.27 15.15
N ASN A 140 9.80 7.20 15.76
CA ASN A 140 8.39 7.17 16.18
C ASN A 140 8.05 8.28 17.18
N GLU A 141 8.99 8.61 18.09
CA GLU A 141 8.83 9.70 19.05
C GLU A 141 8.75 11.07 18.36
N GLU A 142 9.64 11.33 17.40
CA GLU A 142 9.63 12.56 16.60
C GLU A 142 8.34 12.70 15.79
N MET A 143 7.87 11.60 15.20
CA MET A 143 6.62 11.55 14.45
C MET A 143 5.41 11.87 15.35
N LEU A 144 5.30 11.24 16.52
CA LEU A 144 4.22 11.51 17.47
C LEU A 144 4.24 12.96 17.96
N ALA A 145 5.42 13.51 18.27
CA ALA A 145 5.56 14.89 18.67
C ALA A 145 5.07 15.87 17.58
N GLN A 146 5.42 15.63 16.31
CA GLN A 146 4.96 16.44 15.18
C GLN A 146 3.44 16.35 14.98
N LEU A 147 2.86 15.17 15.14
CA LEU A 147 1.42 14.97 15.03
C LEU A 147 0.65 15.68 16.14
N GLU A 148 1.17 15.71 17.36
CA GLU A 148 0.52 16.36 18.50
C GLU A 148 0.64 17.89 18.43
N ASP A 149 1.82 18.40 18.08
CA ASP A 149 2.09 19.84 17.99
C ASP A 149 1.49 20.46 16.72
N VAL A 150 2.03 20.05 15.56
CA VAL A 150 1.71 20.63 14.25
C VAL A 150 0.41 20.06 13.67
N GLY A 151 0.07 18.80 13.97
CA GLY A 151 -1.09 18.10 13.39
C GLY A 151 -0.81 17.34 12.10
N ALA A 152 0.39 17.41 11.54
CA ALA A 152 0.75 16.66 10.34
C ALA A 152 2.23 16.32 10.31
N VAL A 153 2.53 15.19 9.70
CA VAL A 153 3.90 14.75 9.39
C VAL A 153 3.89 14.06 8.03
N ILE A 154 4.91 14.34 7.22
CA ILE A 154 5.21 13.56 6.02
C ILE A 154 6.59 12.97 6.23
N CYS A 155 6.71 11.65 6.26
CA CYS A 155 7.98 10.97 6.50
C CYS A 155 8.06 9.64 5.73
N ALA A 156 9.25 9.06 5.69
CA ALA A 156 9.45 7.73 5.14
C ALA A 156 8.85 6.67 6.07
N ALA A 157 8.28 5.61 5.49
CA ALA A 157 7.84 4.47 6.28
C ALA A 157 9.03 3.76 6.95
N GLY A 158 8.87 3.39 8.22
CA GLY A 158 9.84 2.55 8.93
C GLY A 158 9.95 1.16 8.27
N SER A 159 11.10 0.52 8.39
CA SER A 159 11.36 -0.79 7.77
C SER A 159 10.53 -1.94 8.37
N GLY A 160 9.90 -1.73 9.53
CA GLY A 160 9.11 -2.74 10.24
C GLY A 160 7.67 -2.90 9.72
N LEU A 161 7.14 -1.96 8.94
CA LEU A 161 5.76 -2.02 8.45
C LEU A 161 5.64 -2.97 7.24
N ALA A 162 4.86 -4.04 7.39
CA ALA A 162 4.57 -5.03 6.34
C ALA A 162 5.78 -5.44 5.47
N PRO A 163 6.86 -5.99 6.06
CA PRO A 163 8.09 -6.34 5.33
C PRO A 163 7.87 -7.32 4.17
N ALA A 164 6.85 -8.20 4.26
CA ALA A 164 6.44 -9.08 3.17
C ALA A 164 6.05 -8.30 1.91
N ASP A 165 5.35 -7.18 2.07
CA ASP A 165 4.94 -6.32 0.95
C ASP A 165 6.16 -5.72 0.26
N LYS A 166 7.10 -5.15 1.02
CA LYS A 166 8.31 -4.54 0.43
C LYS A 166 9.05 -5.52 -0.47
N ARG A 167 9.21 -6.76 -0.02
CA ARG A 167 9.88 -7.81 -0.79
C ARG A 167 9.07 -8.22 -2.03
N LEU A 168 7.78 -8.53 -1.84
CA LEU A 168 6.92 -8.96 -2.96
C LEU A 168 6.74 -7.85 -4.00
N TYR A 169 6.69 -6.60 -3.56
CA TYR A 169 6.61 -5.43 -4.43
C TYR A 169 7.83 -5.31 -5.33
N ALA A 170 9.03 -5.42 -4.77
CA ALA A 170 10.28 -5.41 -5.54
C ALA A 170 10.32 -6.55 -6.58
N LEU A 171 9.86 -7.74 -6.20
CA LEU A 171 9.75 -8.87 -7.12
C LEU A 171 8.73 -8.60 -8.25
N ARG A 172 7.57 -8.02 -7.93
CA ARG A 172 6.52 -7.71 -8.91
C ARG A 172 6.97 -6.72 -9.97
N ASP A 173 7.76 -5.72 -9.58
CA ASP A 173 8.30 -4.68 -10.46
C ASP A 173 9.18 -5.26 -11.57
N VAL A 174 9.95 -6.31 -11.27
CA VAL A 174 10.87 -6.95 -12.24
C VAL A 174 10.30 -8.20 -12.91
N THR A 175 9.07 -8.61 -12.58
CA THR A 175 8.42 -9.82 -13.13
C THR A 175 7.17 -9.53 -13.94
N GLY A 176 6.79 -8.26 -14.11
CA GLY A 176 5.60 -7.88 -14.87
C GLY A 176 4.29 -8.29 -14.19
N THR A 177 4.27 -8.33 -12.86
CA THR A 177 3.10 -8.75 -12.06
C THR A 177 2.56 -7.64 -11.16
N VAL A 178 2.92 -6.38 -11.45
CA VAL A 178 2.42 -5.21 -10.71
C VAL A 178 0.92 -5.03 -10.89
N GLU A 179 0.40 -5.22 -12.11
CA GLU A 179 -0.97 -4.87 -12.52
C GLU A 179 -2.09 -5.76 -11.94
N ALA A 180 -1.77 -6.81 -11.20
CA ALA A 180 -2.76 -7.68 -10.57
C ALA A 180 -3.52 -6.93 -9.45
N ILE A 181 -4.80 -6.61 -9.69
CA ILE A 181 -5.68 -5.91 -8.72
C ILE A 181 -5.59 -6.51 -7.30
N PRO A 182 -5.68 -7.85 -7.11
CA PRO A 182 -5.55 -8.45 -5.78
C PRO A 182 -4.25 -8.07 -5.05
N LEU A 183 -3.12 -8.05 -5.77
CA LEU A 183 -1.80 -7.75 -5.22
C LEU A 183 -1.58 -6.25 -5.05
N ILE A 184 -2.18 -5.40 -5.89
CA ILE A 184 -2.16 -3.94 -5.70
C ILE A 184 -2.95 -3.60 -4.42
N ALA A 185 -4.17 -4.11 -4.30
CA ALA A 185 -5.05 -3.83 -3.18
C ALA A 185 -4.42 -4.29 -1.85
N SER A 186 -3.92 -5.53 -1.78
CA SER A 186 -3.28 -6.04 -0.57
C SER A 186 -1.98 -5.30 -0.24
N SER A 187 -1.19 -4.93 -1.25
CA SER A 187 0.04 -4.16 -1.07
C SER A 187 -0.23 -2.79 -0.46
N ILE A 188 -1.17 -2.02 -1.02
CA ILE A 188 -1.50 -0.68 -0.52
C ILE A 188 -2.13 -0.79 0.87
N MET A 189 -3.13 -1.65 1.03
CA MET A 189 -3.92 -1.70 2.25
C MET A 189 -3.16 -2.30 3.42
N SER A 190 -2.27 -3.29 3.21
CA SER A 190 -1.47 -3.84 4.32
C SER A 190 -0.63 -2.78 5.01
N LYS A 191 0.05 -1.92 4.24
CA LYS A 191 0.79 -0.77 4.78
C LYS A 191 -0.14 0.21 5.49
N LYS A 192 -1.22 0.64 4.82
CA LYS A 192 -2.13 1.66 5.36
C LYS A 192 -2.92 1.23 6.59
N ILE A 193 -3.21 -0.07 6.72
CA ILE A 193 -3.81 -0.64 7.93
C ILE A 193 -2.76 -0.78 9.03
N ALA A 194 -1.53 -1.22 8.71
CA ALA A 194 -0.44 -1.32 9.68
C ALA A 194 -0.02 0.06 10.23
N GLU A 195 -0.22 1.12 9.46
CA GLU A 195 -0.04 2.52 9.90
C GLU A 195 -1.02 2.94 11.00
N GLY A 196 -2.16 2.26 11.20
CA GLY A 196 -3.05 2.51 12.34
C GLY A 196 -3.88 3.81 12.27
N THR A 197 -4.05 4.39 11.09
CA THR A 197 -4.90 5.60 10.91
C THR A 197 -6.39 5.27 11.12
N GLY A 198 -7.15 6.20 11.70
CA GLY A 198 -8.58 6.03 11.96
C GLY A 198 -9.45 6.16 10.72
N ALA A 199 -9.00 6.93 9.72
CA ALA A 199 -9.69 7.09 8.44
C ALA A 199 -8.69 7.12 7.27
N LEU A 200 -9.12 6.59 6.12
CA LEU A 200 -8.31 6.50 4.92
C LEU A 200 -9.08 6.97 3.68
N VAL A 201 -8.49 7.92 2.94
CA VAL A 201 -8.99 8.32 1.63
C VAL A 201 -8.07 7.76 0.54
N LEU A 202 -8.64 7.01 -0.38
CA LEU A 202 -7.95 6.43 -1.52
C LEU A 202 -8.22 7.26 -2.77
N ASP A 203 -7.16 7.69 -3.43
CA ASP A 203 -7.19 8.41 -4.70
C ASP A 203 -6.71 7.47 -5.79
N VAL A 204 -7.68 6.81 -6.44
CA VAL A 204 -7.45 5.79 -7.46
C VAL A 204 -7.41 6.49 -8.81
N LYS A 205 -6.22 6.56 -9.39
CA LYS A 205 -6.00 7.22 -10.68
C LYS A 205 -6.54 6.35 -11.82
N VAL A 206 -7.15 7.00 -12.80
CA VAL A 206 -7.72 6.37 -14.00
C VAL A 206 -7.21 7.05 -15.25
N GLY A 207 -6.82 6.28 -16.27
CA GLY A 207 -6.48 6.79 -17.59
C GLY A 207 -5.05 6.49 -18.03
N SER A 208 -4.59 7.14 -19.09
CA SER A 208 -3.35 6.80 -19.78
C SER A 208 -2.10 6.91 -18.90
N GLY A 209 -2.06 7.86 -17.97
CA GLY A 209 -0.97 8.06 -17.00
C GLY A 209 -1.15 7.36 -15.65
N ALA A 210 -2.20 6.57 -15.46
CA ALA A 210 -2.44 5.80 -14.24
C ALA A 210 -1.96 4.34 -14.37
N PHE A 211 -1.91 3.63 -13.25
CA PHE A 211 -1.83 2.16 -13.26
C PHE A 211 -3.07 1.54 -13.90
N MET A 212 -4.26 1.98 -13.48
CA MET A 212 -5.53 1.49 -14.01
C MET A 212 -5.94 2.30 -15.23
N LYS A 213 -5.98 1.65 -16.40
CA LYS A 213 -6.26 2.32 -17.67
C LYS A 213 -7.75 2.56 -17.89
N THR A 214 -8.59 1.65 -17.42
CA THR A 214 -10.04 1.72 -17.59
C THR A 214 -10.73 2.12 -16.28
N GLU A 215 -11.88 2.78 -16.39
CA GLU A 215 -12.70 3.10 -15.21
C GLU A 215 -13.19 1.83 -14.49
N ALA A 216 -13.45 0.75 -15.24
CA ALA A 216 -13.91 -0.52 -14.68
C ALA A 216 -12.84 -1.13 -13.75
N ASP A 217 -11.60 -1.24 -14.20
CA ASP A 217 -10.50 -1.79 -13.38
C ASP A 217 -10.21 -0.91 -12.17
N ALA A 218 -10.24 0.42 -12.36
CA ALA A 218 -10.07 1.37 -11.27
C ALA A 218 -11.18 1.28 -10.23
N ARG A 219 -12.43 1.06 -10.65
CA ARG A 219 -13.58 0.87 -9.77
C ARG A 219 -13.45 -0.43 -9.00
N GLU A 220 -13.07 -1.52 -9.65
CA GLU A 220 -12.81 -2.81 -8.99
C GLU A 220 -11.70 -2.69 -7.93
N LEU A 221 -10.60 -2.03 -8.27
CA LEU A 221 -9.51 -1.77 -7.33
C LEU A 221 -9.98 -0.92 -6.13
N ALA A 222 -10.72 0.16 -6.40
CA ALA A 222 -11.26 1.06 -5.37
C ALA A 222 -12.20 0.31 -4.41
N GLU A 223 -13.16 -0.44 -4.94
CA GLU A 223 -14.12 -1.22 -4.16
C GLU A 223 -13.42 -2.31 -3.33
N THR A 224 -12.42 -2.98 -3.91
CA THR A 224 -11.61 -3.98 -3.21
C THR A 224 -10.88 -3.37 -2.01
N MET A 225 -10.21 -2.21 -2.20
CA MET A 225 -9.48 -1.55 -1.12
C MET A 225 -10.39 -0.97 -0.03
N VAL A 226 -11.55 -0.41 -0.40
CA VAL A 226 -12.57 0.05 0.57
C VAL A 226 -13.10 -1.12 1.41
N ALA A 227 -13.33 -2.27 0.78
CA ALA A 227 -13.78 -3.46 1.47
C ALA A 227 -12.71 -3.99 2.46
N LEU A 228 -11.43 -4.00 2.07
CA LEU A 228 -10.32 -4.35 2.97
C LEU A 228 -10.21 -3.40 4.18
N GLY A 229 -10.38 -2.10 3.95
CA GLY A 229 -10.39 -1.11 5.03
C GLY A 229 -11.53 -1.36 6.01
N THR A 230 -12.73 -1.65 5.48
CA THR A 230 -13.91 -1.99 6.29
C THR A 230 -13.69 -3.24 7.15
N ASP A 231 -13.12 -4.30 6.59
CA ASP A 231 -12.80 -5.53 7.33
C ASP A 231 -11.79 -5.28 8.47
N ALA A 232 -10.84 -4.37 8.24
CA ALA A 232 -9.84 -3.98 9.23
C ALA A 232 -10.35 -2.94 10.26
N GLY A 233 -11.61 -2.51 10.16
CA GLY A 233 -12.18 -1.49 11.05
C GLY A 233 -11.72 -0.06 10.75
N VAL A 234 -11.09 0.18 9.60
CA VAL A 234 -10.65 1.51 9.15
C VAL A 234 -11.75 2.14 8.30
N ARG A 235 -12.12 3.40 8.60
CA ARG A 235 -13.10 4.11 7.78
C ARG A 235 -12.48 4.50 6.45
N THR A 236 -12.76 3.74 5.40
CA THR A 236 -12.14 3.93 4.08
C THR A 236 -13.13 4.41 3.04
N VAL A 237 -12.74 5.43 2.26
CA VAL A 237 -13.46 5.89 1.07
C VAL A 237 -12.49 6.00 -0.10
N ALA A 238 -12.99 5.86 -1.33
CA ALA A 238 -12.19 5.99 -2.53
C ALA A 238 -12.81 6.98 -3.52
N LEU A 239 -11.95 7.71 -4.23
CA LEU A 239 -12.30 8.55 -5.36
C LEU A 239 -11.56 8.03 -6.59
N LEU A 240 -12.28 7.92 -7.70
CA LEU A 240 -11.69 7.71 -9.02
C LEU A 240 -11.35 9.08 -9.60
N THR A 241 -10.09 9.32 -9.94
CA THR A 241 -9.65 10.64 -10.46
C THR A 241 -8.89 10.49 -11.77
N ASP A 242 -9.10 11.45 -12.69
CA ASP A 242 -8.46 11.44 -14.00
C ASP A 242 -6.93 11.61 -13.89
N MET A 243 -6.23 10.84 -14.71
CA MET A 243 -4.79 10.89 -14.92
C MET A 243 -4.47 10.72 -16.41
N SER A 244 -5.39 11.14 -17.27
CA SER A 244 -5.15 11.21 -18.72
C SER A 244 -4.23 12.39 -19.10
N THR A 245 -4.13 13.37 -18.20
CA THR A 245 -3.18 14.49 -18.28
C THR A 245 -2.51 14.71 -16.92
N PRO A 246 -1.28 15.27 -16.88
CA PRO A 246 -0.62 15.58 -15.61
C PRO A 246 -1.46 16.49 -14.70
N LEU A 247 -1.41 16.25 -13.39
CA LEU A 247 -2.18 17.04 -12.44
C LEU A 247 -1.58 18.45 -12.22
N GLY A 248 -2.32 19.47 -12.63
CA GLY A 248 -1.90 20.86 -12.58
C GLY A 248 -0.97 21.22 -13.74
N LEU A 249 -0.07 22.19 -13.53
CA LEU A 249 0.77 22.76 -14.60
C LEU A 249 2.24 22.36 -14.55
N THR A 250 2.64 21.57 -13.56
CA THR A 250 4.05 21.21 -13.31
C THR A 250 4.21 19.74 -12.98
N ALA A 251 5.30 19.16 -13.50
CA ALA A 251 5.78 17.82 -13.18
C ALA A 251 7.28 17.88 -12.90
N GLY A 252 7.68 17.52 -11.67
CA GLY A 252 9.03 17.67 -11.15
C GLY A 252 9.03 17.65 -9.61
N ASN A 253 10.11 18.16 -9.03
CA ASN A 253 10.32 18.35 -7.60
C ASN A 253 10.51 19.83 -7.29
#